data_AF-A0A847H261-F1
#
_entry.id   AF-A0A847H261-F1
#
_cell.length_a   1.000
_cell.length_b   1.000
_cell.length_c   1.000
_cell.angle_alpha   90.00
_cell.angle_beta   90.00
_cell.angle_gamma   90.00
#
_symmetry.space_group_name_H-M   'P 1'
#
loop_
_entity.id
_entity.type
_entity.pdbx_description
1 polymer ?
#
loop_
_entity_poly.entity_id
_entity_poly.type
_entity_poly.pdbx_seq_one_letter_code
_entity_poly.pdbx_strand_id
1 'polypeptide(L)'
;MPLSPLFDGTSFAGWEGNLQAFRIQDAAIVGGQLDKPVPRNEYLCTTKVYRDFELRLKFRLRGENVNAGVQFRSERVPGSNEMIGYQADMGQHYWGCLYDERRHKLLAGPTKEEQQKLIRRDDWNEYSIRAEATAQK
;
A
#
# COMPACT_ATOMS: atom_id res chain seq x y z
N MET A 1 -7.01 -17.18 -12.64
CA MET A 1 -7.80 -16.03 -13.12
C MET A 1 -6.86 -15.08 -13.86
N PRO A 2 -7.27 -14.46 -14.98
CA PRO A 2 -6.42 -13.48 -15.67
C PRO A 2 -6.25 -12.22 -14.81
N LEU A 3 -5.05 -11.63 -14.81
CA LEU A 3 -4.79 -10.37 -14.14
C LEU A 3 -5.46 -9.23 -14.91
N SER A 4 -6.16 -8.35 -14.21
CA SER A 4 -6.73 -7.11 -14.77
C SER A 4 -5.95 -5.91 -14.23
N PRO A 5 -5.55 -4.94 -15.08
CA PRO A 5 -4.87 -3.74 -14.61
C PRO A 5 -5.74 -2.95 -13.63
N LEU A 6 -5.16 -2.59 -12.48
CA LEU A 6 -5.81 -1.71 -11.51
C LEU A 6 -5.53 -0.22 -11.80
N PHE A 7 -4.45 0.06 -12.53
CA PHE A 7 -4.04 1.39 -12.95
C PHE A 7 -3.66 1.35 -14.43
N ASP A 8 -4.08 2.36 -15.18
CA ASP A 8 -3.88 2.46 -16.63
C ASP A 8 -2.55 3.15 -17.03
N GLY A 9 -1.79 3.66 -16.06
CA GLY A 9 -0.54 4.38 -16.30
C GLY A 9 -0.72 5.88 -16.55
N THR A 10 -1.94 6.39 -16.65
CA THR A 10 -2.21 7.73 -17.20
C THR A 10 -3.26 8.53 -16.44
N SER A 11 -4.18 7.88 -15.72
CA SER A 11 -5.30 8.53 -15.04
C SER A 11 -5.61 7.92 -13.69
N PHE A 12 -6.28 8.70 -12.83
CA PHE A 12 -6.83 8.20 -11.56
C PHE A 12 -8.21 7.54 -11.75
N ALA A 13 -8.54 7.06 -12.95
CA ALA A 13 -9.81 6.38 -13.18
C ALA A 13 -9.95 5.15 -12.26
N GLY A 14 -11.05 5.09 -11.51
CA GLY A 14 -11.28 4.04 -10.52
C GLY A 14 -10.59 4.26 -9.17
N TRP A 15 -10.02 5.44 -8.93
CA TRP A 15 -9.41 5.85 -7.67
C TRP A 15 -10.10 7.09 -7.08
N GLU A 16 -10.13 7.17 -5.75
CA GLU A 16 -10.59 8.32 -4.98
C GLU A 16 -9.57 8.67 -3.88
N GLY A 17 -9.44 9.96 -3.56
CA GLY A 17 -8.49 10.43 -2.54
C GLY A 17 -8.07 11.88 -2.75
N ASN A 18 -7.09 12.32 -1.97
CA ASN A 18 -6.55 13.67 -2.05
C ASN A 18 -5.56 13.82 -3.22
N LEU A 19 -6.03 14.29 -4.38
CA LEU A 19 -5.18 14.49 -5.57
C LEU A 19 -4.16 15.65 -5.45
N GLN A 20 -4.15 16.37 -4.33
CA GLN A 20 -3.02 17.27 -4.01
C GLN A 20 -1.85 16.50 -3.38
N ALA A 21 -2.12 15.35 -2.76
CA ALA A 21 -1.11 14.47 -2.17
C ALA A 21 -0.59 13.41 -3.14
N PHE A 22 -1.36 13.10 -4.19
CA PHE A 22 -1.05 12.09 -5.20
C PHE A 22 -1.02 12.70 -6.60
N ARG A 23 -0.01 12.31 -7.39
CA ARG A 23 0.12 12.69 -8.81
C ARG A 23 0.55 11.49 -9.64
N ILE A 24 0.37 11.59 -10.95
CA ILE A 24 0.90 10.60 -11.90
C ILE A 24 2.17 11.17 -12.52
N GLN A 25 3.25 10.40 -12.45
CA GLN A 25 4.54 10.75 -13.05
C GLN A 25 5.21 9.48 -13.56
N ASP A 26 5.74 9.52 -14.78
CA ASP A 26 6.46 8.39 -15.39
C ASP A 26 5.65 7.08 -15.37
N ALA A 27 4.35 7.18 -15.66
CA ALA A 27 3.39 6.08 -15.60
C ALA A 27 3.29 5.37 -14.22
N ALA A 28 3.59 6.09 -13.13
CA ALA A 28 3.44 5.64 -11.77
C ALA A 28 2.61 6.62 -10.94
N ILE A 29 1.85 6.09 -9.97
CA ILE A 29 1.24 6.89 -8.92
C ILE A 29 2.32 7.26 -7.92
N VAL A 30 2.50 8.56 -7.69
CA VAL A 30 3.48 9.12 -6.74
C VAL A 30 2.75 9.83 -5.63
N GLY A 31 2.89 9.31 -4.41
CA GLY A 31 2.39 9.93 -3.18
C GLY A 31 3.49 10.70 -2.44
N GLY A 32 3.12 11.82 -1.83
CA GLY A 32 4.04 12.63 -1.01
C GLY A 32 5.03 13.48 -1.82
N GLN A 33 5.99 14.06 -1.11
CA GLN A 33 6.95 15.03 -1.63
C GLN A 33 8.29 14.91 -0.86
N LEU A 34 9.41 15.23 -1.52
CA LEU A 34 10.75 15.10 -0.93
C LEU A 34 11.22 16.35 -0.20
N ASP A 35 10.62 17.50 -0.51
CA ASP A 35 11.02 18.83 -0.04
C ASP A 35 10.28 19.27 1.23
N LYS A 36 9.12 18.66 1.53
CA LYS A 36 8.28 19.03 2.68
C LYS A 36 7.71 17.81 3.38
N PRO A 37 7.57 17.84 4.71
CA PRO A 37 6.93 16.76 5.45
C PRO A 37 5.48 16.60 5.03
N VAL A 38 4.99 15.35 5.03
CA VAL A 38 3.57 15.05 4.85
C VAL A 38 2.91 15.20 6.23
N PRO A 39 1.95 16.14 6.41
CA PRO A 39 1.46 16.51 7.74
C PRO A 39 0.57 15.44 8.40
N ARG A 40 0.06 14.49 7.61
CA ARG A 40 -0.82 13.39 8.04
C ARG A 40 -0.79 12.27 7.02
N ASN A 41 -1.30 11.10 7.39
CA ASN A 41 -1.51 10.02 6.44
C ASN A 41 -2.55 10.41 5.38
N GLU A 42 -2.25 10.07 4.14
CA GLU A 42 -3.10 10.29 2.98
C GLU A 42 -3.27 8.96 2.25
N TYR A 43 -4.48 8.67 1.78
CA TYR A 43 -4.81 7.41 1.13
C TYR A 43 -5.42 7.67 -0.23
N LEU A 44 -4.99 6.87 -1.21
CA LEU A 44 -5.61 6.78 -2.53
C LEU A 44 -6.28 5.41 -2.61
N CYS A 45 -7.60 5.40 -2.64
CA CYS A 45 -8.41 4.18 -2.53
C CYS A 45 -9.05 3.83 -3.87
N THR A 46 -9.20 2.55 -4.15
CA THR A 46 -9.99 2.10 -5.31
C THR A 46 -11.46 2.35 -5.06
N THR A 47 -12.21 2.82 -6.06
CA THR A 47 -13.68 3.00 -5.96
C THR A 47 -14.43 1.67 -5.96
N LYS A 48 -13.73 0.55 -6.22
CA LYS A 48 -14.26 -0.82 -6.17
C LYS A 48 -13.81 -1.51 -4.89
N VAL A 49 -14.66 -2.40 -4.40
CA VAL A 49 -14.38 -3.27 -3.25
C VAL A 49 -13.97 -4.66 -3.75
N TYR A 50 -12.90 -5.21 -3.17
CA TYR A 50 -12.37 -6.52 -3.53
C TYR A 50 -12.36 -7.43 -2.30
N ARG A 51 -12.97 -8.61 -2.43
CA ARG A 51 -12.97 -9.63 -1.38
C ARG A 51 -11.79 -10.57 -1.53
N ASP A 52 -11.83 -11.42 -2.56
CA ASP A 52 -10.78 -12.40 -2.86
C ASP A 52 -9.98 -11.92 -4.06
N PHE A 53 -8.66 -11.78 -3.90
CA PHE A 53 -7.81 -11.22 -4.95
C PHE A 53 -6.34 -11.62 -4.80
N GLU A 54 -5.61 -11.51 -5.90
CA GLU A 54 -4.15 -11.41 -5.93
C GLU A 54 -3.79 -10.06 -6.56
N LEU A 55 -3.18 -9.19 -5.77
CA LEU A 55 -2.69 -7.89 -6.19
C LEU A 55 -1.19 -7.99 -6.43
N ARG A 56 -0.74 -7.62 -7.63
CA ARG A 56 0.67 -7.48 -7.97
C ARG A 56 0.97 -6.03 -8.30
N LEU A 57 2.02 -5.48 -7.70
CA LEU A 57 2.46 -4.12 -7.97
C LEU A 57 3.98 -4.00 -7.91
N LYS A 58 4.49 -2.90 -8.44
CA LYS A 58 5.85 -2.44 -8.20
C LYS A 58 5.79 -1.19 -7.34
N PHE A 59 6.64 -1.12 -6.32
CA PHE A 59 6.77 0.07 -5.48
C PHE A 59 8.22 0.53 -5.39
N ARG A 60 8.41 1.80 -5.07
CA ARG A 60 9.72 2.39 -4.76
C ARG A 60 9.53 3.46 -3.70
N LEU A 61 10.28 3.38 -2.62
CA LEU A 61 10.34 4.44 -1.61
C LEU A 61 11.63 5.24 -1.79
N ARG A 62 11.53 6.57 -1.62
CA ARG A 62 12.66 7.50 -1.73
C ARG A 62 12.63 8.48 -0.56
N GLY A 63 13.80 8.74 0.01
CA GLY A 63 13.96 9.63 1.16
C GLY A 63 14.21 8.87 2.47
N GLU A 64 14.45 9.63 3.53
CA GLU A 64 14.75 9.08 4.85
C GLU A 64 13.48 8.90 5.70
N ASN A 65 13.44 7.84 6.51
CA ASN A 65 12.34 7.54 7.43
C ASN A 65 10.95 7.44 6.80
N VAL A 66 10.87 7.12 5.51
CA VAL A 66 9.60 6.96 4.80
C VAL A 66 8.86 5.71 5.28
N ASN A 67 7.56 5.88 5.53
CA ASN A 67 6.62 4.81 5.81
C ASN A 67 5.49 4.91 4.77
N ALA A 68 5.13 3.76 4.21
CA ALA A 68 4.04 3.59 3.27
C ALA A 68 3.42 2.19 3.48
N GLY A 69 2.30 1.94 2.81
CA GLY A 69 1.69 0.62 2.84
C GLY A 69 0.55 0.50 1.85
N VAL A 70 0.16 -0.74 1.57
CA VAL A 70 -1.05 -1.03 0.81
C VAL A 70 -2.12 -1.49 1.78
N GLN A 71 -3.12 -0.63 1.99
CA GLN A 71 -4.34 -1.00 2.70
C GLN A 71 -5.19 -1.93 1.83
N PHE A 72 -5.71 -3.00 2.42
CA PHE A 72 -6.63 -3.92 1.75
C PHE A 72 -7.70 -4.46 2.69
N ARG A 73 -8.84 -4.85 2.11
CA ARG A 73 -10.08 -5.17 2.87
C ARG A 73 -10.33 -4.15 3.99
N SER A 74 -10.13 -2.88 3.65
CA SER A 74 -10.14 -1.77 4.58
C SER A 74 -11.31 -0.83 4.30
N GLU A 75 -11.80 -0.19 5.35
CA GLU A 75 -12.87 0.80 5.30
C GLU A 75 -12.36 2.16 5.77
N ARG A 76 -12.93 3.23 5.23
CA ARG A 76 -12.58 4.59 5.65
C ARG A 76 -13.27 4.92 6.96
N VAL A 77 -12.55 5.52 7.89
CA VAL A 77 -13.14 5.98 9.17
C VAL A 77 -14.02 7.21 8.89
N PRO A 78 -15.31 7.20 9.25
CA PRO A 78 -16.18 8.36 9.07
C PRO A 78 -15.61 9.62 9.76
N GLY A 79 -15.50 10.72 9.01
CA GLY A 79 -14.99 11.99 9.52
C GLY A 79 -13.47 12.04 9.75
N SER A 80 -12.71 11.05 9.29
CA SER A 80 -11.24 11.00 9.40
C SER A 80 -10.60 10.69 8.05
N ASN A 81 -9.29 10.90 7.96
CA ASN A 81 -8.48 10.47 6.83
C ASN A 81 -7.94 9.04 7.02
N GLU A 82 -8.18 8.42 8.17
CA GLU A 82 -7.69 7.09 8.50
C GLU A 82 -8.50 5.96 7.88
N MET A 83 -7.86 4.80 7.80
CA MET A 83 -8.43 3.54 7.32
C MET A 83 -8.44 2.50 8.45
N ILE A 84 -9.42 1.61 8.45
CA ILE A 84 -9.49 0.43 9.32
C ILE A 84 -9.38 -0.81 8.44
N GLY A 85 -8.41 -1.67 8.69
CA GLY A 85 -8.24 -2.93 7.98
C GLY A 85 -6.79 -3.39 7.91
N TYR A 86 -6.48 -4.29 6.98
CA TYR A 86 -5.13 -4.84 6.88
C TYR A 86 -4.21 -3.93 6.08
N GLN A 87 -3.00 -3.72 6.59
CA GLN A 87 -1.91 -3.04 5.91
C GLN A 87 -0.81 -4.04 5.53
N ALA A 88 -0.40 -3.98 4.27
CA ALA A 88 0.84 -4.59 3.81
C ALA A 88 1.92 -3.49 3.81
N ASP A 89 2.75 -3.47 4.86
CA ASP A 89 3.64 -2.36 5.17
C ASP A 89 4.91 -2.32 4.31
N MET A 90 5.38 -1.09 4.08
CA MET A 90 6.57 -0.75 3.31
C MET A 90 7.32 0.39 3.99
N GLY A 91 8.59 0.20 4.30
CA GLY A 91 9.40 1.24 4.92
C GLY A 91 9.89 0.87 6.31
N GLN A 92 10.97 1.53 6.71
CA GLN A 92 11.63 1.37 8.01
C GLN A 92 11.85 -0.10 8.43
N HIS A 93 11.19 -0.57 9.49
CA HIS A 93 11.31 -1.92 10.05
C HIS A 93 10.13 -2.83 9.68
N TYR A 94 9.20 -2.36 8.84
CA TYR A 94 7.92 -3.02 8.57
C TYR A 94 7.85 -3.60 7.14
N TRP A 95 8.99 -3.76 6.47
CA TRP A 95 9.03 -4.27 5.10
C TRP A 95 8.40 -5.65 4.98
N GLY A 96 7.31 -5.74 4.21
CA GLY A 96 6.62 -7.01 3.98
C GLY A 96 5.85 -7.52 5.20
N CYS A 97 5.69 -6.68 6.23
CA CYS A 97 4.85 -6.98 7.37
C CYS A 97 3.37 -6.89 6.99
N LEU A 98 2.58 -7.83 7.51
CA LEU A 98 1.13 -7.76 7.53
C LEU A 98 0.71 -7.20 8.89
N TYR A 99 0.16 -5.99 8.89
CA TYR A 99 -0.31 -5.29 10.07
C TYR A 99 -1.84 -5.17 10.05
N ASP A 100 -2.46 -5.23 11.22
CA ASP A 100 -3.89 -4.99 11.41
C ASP A 100 -4.09 -3.57 11.97
N GLU A 101 -4.35 -2.62 11.06
CA GLU A 101 -4.48 -1.19 11.34
C GLU A 101 -5.70 -0.96 12.25
N ARG A 102 -5.50 -0.23 13.36
CA ARG A 102 -6.42 -0.05 14.51
C ARG A 102 -6.72 -1.28 15.40
N ARG A 103 -6.30 -2.50 15.07
CA ARG A 103 -6.19 -3.60 16.07
C ARG A 103 -4.80 -3.70 16.69
N HIS A 104 -3.88 -2.84 16.24
CA HIS A 104 -2.52 -2.66 16.74
C HIS A 104 -1.70 -3.95 16.83
N LYS A 105 -1.84 -4.83 15.84
CA LYS A 105 -1.22 -6.15 15.85
C LYS A 105 -0.46 -6.44 14.57
N LEU A 106 0.83 -6.76 14.71
CA LEU A 106 1.61 -7.41 13.66
C LEU A 106 1.13 -8.86 13.53
N LEU A 107 0.58 -9.22 12.37
CA LEU A 107 0.03 -10.55 12.11
C LEU A 107 1.09 -11.51 11.59
N ALA A 108 1.95 -11.04 10.68
CA ALA A 108 3.03 -11.80 10.08
C ALA A 108 4.09 -10.85 9.50
N GLY A 109 5.32 -11.34 9.33
CA GLY A 109 6.35 -10.59 8.62
C GLY A 109 7.66 -11.36 8.52
N PRO A 110 8.52 -11.02 7.55
CA PRO A 110 9.86 -11.60 7.42
C PRO A 110 10.76 -11.15 8.57
N THR A 111 11.80 -11.94 8.85
CA THR A 111 12.86 -11.56 9.81
C THR A 111 13.62 -10.33 9.31
N LYS A 112 14.35 -9.65 10.21
CA LYS A 112 15.16 -8.48 9.82
C LYS A 112 16.22 -8.84 8.78
N GLU A 113 16.80 -10.02 8.88
CA GLU A 113 17.81 -10.53 7.95
C GLU A 113 17.22 -10.80 6.56
N GLU A 114 15.99 -11.31 6.49
CA GLU A 114 15.27 -11.51 5.23
C GLU A 114 14.90 -10.18 4.58
N GLN A 115 14.41 -9.22 5.37
CA GLN A 115 14.09 -7.88 4.87
C GLN A 115 15.29 -7.21 4.19
N GLN A 116 16.47 -7.29 4.81
CA GLN A 116 17.69 -6.67 4.26
C GLN A 116 18.13 -7.28 2.93
N LYS A 117 17.84 -8.56 2.69
CA LYS A 117 18.21 -9.26 1.45
C LYS A 117 17.21 -9.03 0.31
N LEU A 118 15.94 -8.83 0.65
CA LEU A 118 14.85 -8.73 -0.33
C LEU A 118 14.64 -7.30 -0.85
N ILE A 119 14.94 -6.29 -0.03
CA ILE A 119 14.60 -4.90 -0.33
C ILE A 119 15.70 -4.20 -1.13
N ARG A 120 15.35 -3.77 -2.34
CA ARG A 120 16.14 -2.85 -3.15
C ARG A 120 15.83 -1.41 -2.75
N ARG A 121 16.67 -0.80 -1.91
CA ARG A 121 16.50 0.59 -1.48
C ARG A 121 16.63 1.55 -2.65
N ASP A 122 15.81 2.61 -2.64
CA ASP A 122 15.74 3.67 -3.67
C ASP A 122 15.44 3.18 -5.10
N ASP A 123 15.06 1.91 -5.26
CA ASP A 123 14.77 1.26 -6.52
C ASP A 123 13.42 0.52 -6.49
N TRP A 124 12.99 0.05 -7.65
CA TRP A 124 11.74 -0.69 -7.79
C TRP A 124 11.82 -2.08 -7.17
N ASN A 125 10.82 -2.39 -6.36
CA ASN A 125 10.59 -3.68 -5.73
C ASN A 125 9.27 -4.26 -6.24
N GLU A 126 9.21 -5.57 -6.43
CA GLU A 126 7.98 -6.27 -6.79
C GLU A 126 7.26 -6.74 -5.52
N TYR A 127 5.93 -6.64 -5.51
CA TYR A 127 5.13 -7.03 -4.36
C TYR A 127 3.86 -7.74 -4.78
N SER A 128 3.53 -8.82 -4.07
CA SER A 128 2.32 -9.60 -4.28
C SER A 128 1.56 -9.77 -2.96
N ILE A 129 0.27 -9.45 -2.98
CA ILE A 129 -0.64 -9.59 -1.84
C ILE A 129 -1.78 -10.50 -2.29
N ARG A 130 -1.92 -11.65 -1.65
CA ARG A 130 -3.03 -12.59 -1.90
C ARG A 130 -3.94 -12.65 -0.68
N ALA A 131 -5.21 -12.32 -0.89
CA ALA A 131 -6.22 -12.37 0.15
C ALA A 131 -7.33 -13.32 -0.30
N GLU A 132 -7.55 -14.38 0.46
CA GLU A 132 -8.57 -15.40 0.19
C GLU A 132 -9.33 -15.69 1.48
N ALA A 133 -10.66 -15.72 1.41
CA ALA A 133 -11.46 -16.25 2.51
C ALA A 133 -11.21 -17.76 2.61
N THR A 134 -10.92 -18.25 3.82
CA THR A 134 -10.93 -19.69 4.09
C THR A 134 -12.38 -20.18 4.08
N ALA A 135 -12.67 -21.23 3.31
CA ALA A 135 -13.88 -22.00 3.53
C ALA A 135 -13.83 -22.56 4.95
N GLN A 136 -14.71 -22.11 5.84
CA GLN A 136 -14.97 -22.84 7.08
C GLN A 136 -15.50 -24.22 6.67
N LYS A 137 -14.80 -25.26 7.11
CA LYS A 137 -15.34 -26.62 7.15
C LYS A 137 -16.40 -26.71 8.24
#